data_AF-A0A858Q4I5-F1
#
_entry.id   AF-A0A858Q4I5-F1
#
_cell.length_a   1.000
_cell.length_b   1.000
_cell.length_c   1.000
_cell.angle_alpha   90.00
_cell.angle_beta   90.00
_cell.angle_gamma   90.00
#
_symmetry.space_group_name_H-M   'P 1'
#
loop_
_entity.id
_entity.type
_entity.pdbx_description
1 polymer ?
#
loop_
_entity_poly.entity_id
_entity_poly.type
_entity_poly.pdbx_seq_one_letter_code
_entity_poly.pdbx_strand_id
1 'polypeptide(L)'
;MKTNAKRLAIWLCMVGFVVLHPAMAGAYTVSTVTGNLLLTPKHGGDGTAWGRTNCVGCHFLQNIHEKAPNIRNWVLYKGTATCTGCHGTNGTNAPRRCVICHNATDLATSPRQGGVHKHDFSVKKDRPLGDGDCLTCHVKPDMDGQFERDVDLTAIRDASGSFSPYTSDTDFCLRCHNRDHQPAGVRIKPRPSYGLNDPLVAIEDDYTLIDRHGWVNGGTGPYPGLRGKKFHYADEVACTDCHVMHGTRNPKLILDDTRKGSNRLLKTLPKPYKARVHDGNYAEFCVLCHRMEDPSVEEGAYDAGNGLSGVHDVTSDCTACHTHGEPVKGGL
;
A
#
# COMPACT_ATOMS: atom_id res chain seq x y z
N MET A 1 -74.60 42.30 -37.36
CA MET A 1 -75.15 42.16 -35.99
C MET A 1 -74.00 42.11 -34.99
N LYS A 2 -74.17 42.81 -33.86
CA LYS A 2 -73.22 43.01 -32.76
C LYS A 2 -72.83 41.69 -32.07
N THR A 3 -71.57 41.58 -31.62
CA THR A 3 -71.09 41.50 -30.21
C THR A 3 -69.64 41.00 -30.21
N ASN A 4 -68.61 41.81 -29.93
CA ASN A 4 -68.02 42.14 -28.61
C ASN A 4 -67.65 40.94 -27.71
N ALA A 5 -66.35 40.66 -27.57
CA ALA A 5 -65.73 40.30 -26.28
C ALA A 5 -64.22 40.57 -26.31
N LYS A 6 -63.79 41.44 -25.40
CA LYS A 6 -62.41 41.78 -25.05
C LYS A 6 -61.76 40.65 -24.24
N ARG A 7 -60.41 40.56 -24.31
CA ARG A 7 -59.39 40.30 -23.24
C ARG A 7 -58.19 39.62 -23.91
N LEU A 8 -57.06 40.29 -24.18
CA LEU A 8 -56.07 40.84 -23.25
C LEU A 8 -55.60 39.84 -22.19
N ALA A 9 -54.32 39.49 -22.29
CA ALA A 9 -53.33 39.47 -21.20
C ALA A 9 -52.65 38.12 -20.93
N ILE A 10 -51.31 38.18 -21.03
CA ILE A 10 -50.29 37.44 -20.27
C ILE A 10 -49.88 36.07 -20.85
N TRP A 11 -48.98 36.14 -21.83
CA TRP A 11 -47.84 35.23 -21.89
C TRP A 11 -46.77 35.77 -20.95
N LEU A 12 -46.55 35.14 -19.80
CA LEU A 12 -45.32 35.33 -19.04
C LEU A 12 -44.96 34.05 -18.27
N CYS A 13 -43.92 33.38 -18.76
CA CYS A 13 -42.95 32.55 -18.06
C CYS A 13 -43.41 31.86 -16.77
N MET A 14 -43.98 30.66 -16.87
CA MET A 14 -43.71 29.64 -15.85
C MET A 14 -42.33 29.03 -16.12
N VAL A 15 -41.29 29.73 -15.66
CA VAL A 15 -40.06 29.03 -15.28
C VAL A 15 -40.44 28.24 -14.03
N GLY A 16 -40.78 26.98 -14.24
CA GLY A 16 -40.84 26.02 -13.15
C GLY A 16 -39.46 25.99 -12.53
N PHE A 17 -39.30 26.63 -11.37
CA PHE A 17 -38.24 26.30 -10.44
C PHE A 17 -38.45 24.83 -10.06
N VAL A 18 -37.87 23.93 -10.85
CA VAL A 18 -37.44 22.65 -10.32
C VAL A 18 -36.39 23.03 -9.29
N VAL A 19 -36.84 23.15 -8.05
CA VAL A 19 -35.95 23.02 -6.90
C VAL A 19 -35.42 21.60 -7.03
N LEU A 20 -34.33 21.48 -7.79
CA LEU A 20 -33.37 20.40 -7.65
C LEU A 20 -32.96 20.50 -6.19
N HIS A 21 -33.67 19.74 -5.36
CA HIS A 21 -33.16 19.40 -4.05
C HIS A 21 -31.77 18.87 -4.34
N PRO A 22 -30.70 19.47 -3.80
CA PRO A 22 -29.43 18.76 -3.80
C PRO A 22 -29.78 17.44 -3.15
N ALA A 23 -29.70 16.35 -3.91
CA ALA A 23 -29.68 15.03 -3.33
C ALA A 23 -28.55 15.13 -2.33
N MET A 24 -28.91 15.28 -1.05
CA MET A 24 -27.93 15.30 0.00
C MET A 24 -27.27 13.95 -0.14
N ALA A 25 -26.06 13.94 -0.68
CA ALA A 25 -25.13 12.86 -0.45
C ALA A 25 -25.01 12.80 1.07
N GLY A 26 -25.88 12.02 1.68
CA GLY A 26 -25.81 11.72 3.09
C GLY A 26 -24.41 11.17 3.27
N ALA A 27 -23.59 11.86 4.05
CA ALA A 27 -22.37 11.27 4.57
C ALA A 27 -22.87 10.12 5.44
N TYR A 28 -22.99 8.94 4.84
CA TYR A 28 -23.54 7.78 5.53
C TYR A 28 -22.62 7.52 6.73
N THR A 29 -23.17 7.65 7.93
CA THR A 29 -22.49 7.34 9.19
C THR A 29 -22.15 5.86 9.31
N VAL A 30 -22.73 5.05 8.42
CA VAL A 30 -22.53 3.62 8.28
C VAL A 30 -22.21 3.37 6.80
N SER A 31 -21.10 2.70 6.50
CA SER A 31 -20.81 2.24 5.14
C SER A 31 -22.01 1.48 4.59
N THR A 32 -22.57 1.92 3.46
CA THR A 32 -23.72 1.25 2.84
C THR A 32 -23.33 -0.07 2.19
N VAL A 33 -22.03 -0.33 2.04
CA VAL A 33 -21.47 -1.55 1.47
C VAL A 33 -21.21 -2.58 2.56
N THR A 34 -20.60 -2.16 3.69
CA THR A 34 -20.14 -3.09 4.74
C THR A 34 -20.93 -2.99 6.05
N GLY A 35 -21.80 -2.00 6.22
CA GLY A 35 -22.58 -1.82 7.44
C GLY A 35 -21.77 -1.28 8.63
N ASN A 36 -20.52 -0.85 8.40
CA ASN A 36 -19.61 -0.44 9.46
C ASN A 36 -19.69 1.08 9.75
N LEU A 37 -19.70 1.44 11.03
CA LEU A 37 -19.80 2.83 11.48
C LEU A 37 -18.50 3.58 11.19
N LEU A 38 -18.56 4.57 10.28
CA LEU A 38 -17.50 5.54 10.02
C LEU A 38 -17.83 6.82 10.77
N LEU A 39 -17.02 7.15 11.78
CA LEU A 39 -17.25 8.35 12.57
C LEU A 39 -16.98 9.61 11.75
N THR A 40 -17.99 10.48 11.69
CA THR A 40 -17.93 11.80 11.06
C THR A 40 -18.47 12.84 12.02
N PRO A 41 -18.27 14.15 11.78
CA PRO A 41 -18.90 15.21 12.57
C PRO A 41 -20.43 15.14 12.67
N LYS A 42 -21.10 14.34 11.82
CA LYS A 42 -22.54 14.07 11.90
C LYS A 42 -22.90 12.88 12.79
N HIS A 43 -21.95 12.32 13.55
CA HIS A 43 -22.20 11.19 14.43
C HIS A 43 -23.32 11.51 15.45
N GLY A 44 -24.33 10.63 15.56
CA GLY A 44 -25.59 10.90 16.26
C GLY A 44 -26.70 11.46 15.36
N GLY A 45 -26.48 11.53 14.04
CA GLY A 45 -27.42 12.07 13.05
C GLY A 45 -27.28 13.58 12.86
N ASP A 46 -27.26 14.32 13.96
CA ASP A 46 -27.11 15.78 14.02
C ASP A 46 -25.74 16.22 14.57
N GLY A 47 -24.84 15.28 14.86
CA GLY A 47 -23.53 15.56 15.46
C GLY A 47 -23.53 15.56 16.98
N THR A 48 -24.66 15.32 17.66
CA THR A 48 -24.74 15.31 19.13
C THR A 48 -23.85 14.27 19.82
N ALA A 49 -23.46 13.22 19.11
CA ALA A 49 -22.54 12.20 19.62
C ALA A 49 -21.08 12.50 19.30
N TRP A 50 -20.79 13.46 18.40
CA TRP A 50 -19.41 13.85 18.07
C TRP A 50 -18.73 14.54 19.26
N GLY A 51 -17.43 14.29 19.44
CA GLY A 51 -16.64 14.85 20.54
C GLY A 51 -16.90 14.19 21.90
N ARG A 52 -17.79 13.19 21.99
CA ARG A 52 -18.03 12.45 23.23
C ARG A 52 -17.03 11.31 23.40
N THR A 53 -16.44 11.20 24.58
CA THR A 53 -15.50 10.12 24.95
C THR A 53 -16.18 8.89 25.55
N ASN A 54 -17.40 9.06 26.11
CA ASN A 54 -18.13 7.97 26.76
C ASN A 54 -19.08 7.26 25.78
N CYS A 55 -18.56 6.28 25.03
CA CYS A 55 -19.34 5.53 24.04
C CYS A 55 -20.52 4.76 24.65
N VAL A 56 -20.40 4.22 25.87
CA VAL A 56 -21.48 3.41 26.49
C VAL A 56 -22.72 4.21 26.85
N GLY A 57 -22.61 5.54 26.91
CA GLY A 57 -23.78 6.41 27.14
C GLY A 57 -24.80 6.33 26.01
N CYS A 58 -24.38 5.94 24.81
CA CYS A 58 -25.25 5.78 23.63
C CYS A 58 -25.22 4.35 23.07
N HIS A 59 -24.14 3.60 23.31
CA HIS A 59 -23.92 2.26 22.76
C HIS A 59 -23.79 1.22 23.88
N PHE A 60 -24.89 0.54 24.19
CA PHE A 60 -24.89 -0.55 25.16
C PHE A 60 -24.13 -1.76 24.63
N LEU A 61 -23.01 -2.11 25.29
CA LEU A 61 -22.08 -3.17 24.87
C LEU A 61 -22.76 -4.50 24.57
N GLN A 62 -23.80 -4.86 25.34
CA GLN A 62 -24.53 -6.13 25.20
C GLN A 62 -25.29 -6.23 23.86
N ASN A 63 -25.71 -5.09 23.31
CA ASN A 63 -26.62 -5.00 22.16
C ASN A 63 -25.90 -4.57 20.87
N ILE A 64 -24.67 -4.08 20.96
CA ILE A 64 -23.90 -3.69 19.76
C ILE A 64 -23.32 -4.92 19.06
N HIS A 65 -23.13 -4.79 17.73
CA HIS A 65 -22.53 -5.79 16.86
C HIS A 65 -23.25 -7.15 16.83
N GLU A 66 -24.55 -7.23 17.13
CA GLU A 66 -25.34 -8.48 17.02
C GLU A 66 -25.23 -9.12 15.63
N LYS A 67 -25.12 -8.30 14.59
CA LYS A 67 -24.95 -8.75 13.19
C LYS A 67 -23.48 -8.97 12.77
N ALA A 68 -22.53 -8.73 13.66
CA ALA A 68 -21.09 -8.90 13.42
C ALA A 68 -20.46 -9.77 14.54
N PRO A 69 -20.82 -11.06 14.63
CA PRO A 69 -20.44 -11.93 15.74
C PRO A 69 -18.91 -12.07 15.91
N ASN A 70 -18.16 -12.00 14.81
CA ASN A 70 -16.70 -12.09 14.79
C ASN A 70 -16.02 -10.98 15.61
N ILE A 71 -16.56 -9.75 15.58
CA ILE A 71 -16.01 -8.62 16.36
C ILE A 71 -16.74 -8.43 17.69
N ARG A 72 -18.02 -8.85 17.78
CA ARG A 72 -18.84 -8.71 18.99
C ARG A 72 -18.18 -9.32 20.22
N ASN A 73 -17.70 -10.55 20.11
CA ASN A 73 -17.09 -11.24 21.25
C ASN A 73 -15.81 -10.53 21.72
N TRP A 74 -15.01 -9.99 20.79
CA TRP A 74 -13.85 -9.17 21.13
C TRP A 74 -14.24 -7.89 21.87
N VAL A 75 -15.26 -7.19 21.40
CA VAL A 75 -15.73 -5.94 22.01
C VAL A 75 -16.35 -6.20 23.39
N LEU A 76 -17.07 -7.30 23.58
CA LEU A 76 -17.59 -7.71 24.88
C LEU A 76 -16.46 -8.07 25.87
N TYR A 77 -15.44 -8.79 25.40
CA TYR A 77 -14.31 -9.21 26.22
C TYR A 77 -13.37 -8.05 26.59
N LYS A 78 -13.04 -7.18 25.63
CA LYS A 78 -12.07 -6.08 25.80
C LYS A 78 -12.71 -4.75 26.21
N GLY A 79 -14.04 -4.65 26.15
CA GLY A 79 -14.81 -3.45 26.48
C GLY A 79 -14.65 -2.30 25.47
N THR A 80 -15.08 -1.11 25.88
CA THR A 80 -15.14 0.08 25.02
C THR A 80 -13.80 0.69 24.64
N ALA A 81 -12.71 0.23 25.24
CA ALA A 81 -11.37 0.66 24.84
C ALA A 81 -11.03 0.25 23.38
N THR A 82 -11.77 -0.71 22.81
CA THR A 82 -11.64 -1.14 21.41
C THR A 82 -12.29 -0.19 20.41
N CYS A 83 -13.28 0.60 20.84
CA CYS A 83 -14.11 1.42 19.96
C CYS A 83 -13.28 2.41 19.14
N THR A 84 -12.30 3.08 19.77
CA THR A 84 -11.45 4.07 19.09
C THR A 84 -10.40 3.44 18.18
N GLY A 85 -9.99 2.20 18.45
CA GLY A 85 -9.14 1.41 17.55
C GLY A 85 -9.86 1.19 16.22
N CYS A 86 -11.10 0.76 16.27
CA CYS A 86 -11.95 0.45 15.12
C CYS A 86 -12.53 1.71 14.46
N HIS A 87 -13.38 2.44 15.16
CA HIS A 87 -14.20 3.51 14.58
C HIS A 87 -13.51 4.87 14.48
N GLY A 88 -12.31 5.01 15.06
CA GLY A 88 -11.59 6.28 15.14
C GLY A 88 -11.92 7.07 16.41
N THR A 89 -11.40 8.30 16.50
CA THR A 89 -11.38 9.04 17.77
C THR A 89 -12.69 9.74 18.15
N ASN A 90 -13.74 9.64 17.32
CA ASN A 90 -14.98 10.40 17.48
C ASN A 90 -14.77 11.93 17.59
N GLY A 91 -13.72 12.48 16.98
CA GLY A 91 -13.38 13.90 17.10
C GLY A 91 -12.81 14.29 18.46
N THR A 92 -12.43 13.31 19.28
CA THR A 92 -11.79 13.53 20.58
C THR A 92 -10.28 13.30 20.48
N ASN A 93 -9.58 13.60 21.58
CA ASN A 93 -8.17 13.25 21.76
C ASN A 93 -7.98 11.83 22.34
N ALA A 94 -9.03 11.01 22.38
CA ALA A 94 -8.90 9.63 22.86
C ALA A 94 -7.95 8.85 21.96
N PRO A 95 -7.01 8.07 22.53
CA PRO A 95 -6.07 7.30 21.74
C PRO A 95 -6.81 6.22 20.95
N ARG A 96 -6.40 5.98 19.71
CA ARG A 96 -6.84 4.78 18.98
C ARG A 96 -6.01 3.60 19.45
N ARG A 97 -6.67 2.57 19.96
CA ARG A 97 -6.00 1.40 20.57
C ARG A 97 -6.15 0.20 19.65
N CYS A 98 -5.30 0.09 18.65
CA CYS A 98 -5.24 -1.03 17.71
C CYS A 98 -4.64 -2.28 18.39
N VAL A 99 -3.55 -2.12 19.13
CA VAL A 99 -2.79 -3.22 19.75
C VAL A 99 -3.51 -3.88 20.93
N ILE A 100 -4.64 -3.34 21.37
CA ILE A 100 -5.49 -3.99 22.38
C ILE A 100 -6.01 -5.36 21.90
N CYS A 101 -6.19 -5.53 20.59
CA CYS A 101 -6.56 -6.80 19.95
C CYS A 101 -5.42 -7.31 19.07
N HIS A 102 -4.70 -6.42 18.38
CA HIS A 102 -3.61 -6.77 17.47
C HIS A 102 -2.28 -7.03 18.21
N ASN A 103 -2.28 -8.04 19.08
CA ASN A 103 -1.14 -8.43 19.91
C ASN A 103 -0.84 -9.93 19.81
N ALA A 104 0.27 -10.34 20.43
CA ALA A 104 0.78 -11.71 20.38
C ALA A 104 -0.12 -12.76 21.06
N THR A 105 -1.10 -12.35 21.88
CA THR A 105 -2.00 -13.26 22.59
C THR A 105 -3.33 -13.42 21.84
N ASP A 106 -3.92 -12.31 21.43
CA ASP A 106 -5.29 -12.27 20.90
C ASP A 106 -5.33 -12.50 19.38
N LEU A 107 -4.44 -11.84 18.62
CA LEU A 107 -4.35 -11.92 17.16
C LEU A 107 -2.88 -12.02 16.72
N ALA A 108 -2.19 -13.07 17.18
CA ALA A 108 -0.74 -13.24 17.01
C ALA A 108 -0.26 -13.18 15.55
N THR A 109 -1.13 -13.52 14.60
CA THR A 109 -0.83 -13.57 13.16
C THR A 109 -1.34 -12.36 12.37
N SER A 110 -2.11 -11.45 12.99
CA SER A 110 -2.75 -10.33 12.28
C SER A 110 -2.76 -9.06 13.14
N PRO A 111 -1.90 -8.06 12.86
CA PRO A 111 -0.73 -8.16 12.01
C PRO A 111 0.34 -9.01 12.70
N ARG A 112 1.18 -9.70 11.93
CA ARG A 112 2.31 -10.47 12.48
C ARG A 112 3.19 -9.56 13.34
N GLN A 113 3.25 -9.83 14.64
CA GLN A 113 4.03 -9.06 15.62
C GLN A 113 5.47 -9.57 15.81
N GLY A 114 5.78 -10.77 15.30
CA GLY A 114 7.07 -11.44 15.49
C GLY A 114 7.60 -12.14 14.24
N GLY A 115 8.88 -12.50 14.27
CA GLY A 115 9.59 -13.13 13.15
C GLY A 115 10.18 -12.14 12.14
N VAL A 116 10.73 -12.66 11.04
CA VAL A 116 11.41 -11.86 10.01
C VAL A 116 10.44 -10.89 9.33
N HIS A 117 9.19 -11.28 9.09
CA HIS A 117 8.16 -10.47 8.42
C HIS A 117 7.16 -9.83 9.39
N LYS A 118 7.62 -9.47 10.60
CA LYS A 118 6.76 -8.72 11.52
C LYS A 118 6.57 -7.31 11.01
N HIS A 119 5.45 -6.69 11.35
CA HIS A 119 5.29 -5.26 11.11
C HIS A 119 6.22 -4.52 12.08
N ASP A 120 7.37 -4.08 11.59
CA ASP A 120 8.31 -3.24 12.33
C ASP A 120 8.91 -2.22 11.37
N PHE A 121 8.75 -0.96 11.71
CA PHE A 121 9.16 0.19 10.91
C PHE A 121 10.55 0.71 11.34
N SER A 122 11.21 0.04 12.30
CA SER A 122 12.53 0.41 12.81
C SER A 122 13.66 -0.37 12.12
N VAL A 123 14.51 0.35 11.38
CA VAL A 123 15.74 -0.22 10.78
C VAL A 123 16.88 -0.43 11.78
N LYS A 124 16.78 0.12 13.01
CA LYS A 124 17.87 0.10 14.00
C LYS A 124 17.73 -1.02 15.02
N LYS A 125 16.51 -1.29 15.45
CA LYS A 125 16.22 -2.27 16.50
C LYS A 125 14.79 -2.74 16.37
N ASP A 126 14.65 -4.05 16.47
CA ASP A 126 13.36 -4.70 16.58
C ASP A 126 12.57 -4.21 17.80
N ARG A 127 11.34 -3.75 17.59
CA ARG A 127 10.38 -3.45 18.65
C ARG A 127 8.97 -3.95 18.34
N PRO A 128 8.09 -4.09 19.34
CA PRO A 128 6.66 -4.25 19.12
C PRO A 128 6.07 -3.00 18.44
N LEU A 129 5.00 -3.20 17.65
CA LEU A 129 4.23 -2.08 17.14
C LEU A 129 3.53 -1.33 18.26
N GLY A 130 3.50 -0.01 18.14
CA GLY A 130 2.57 0.84 18.86
C GLY A 130 1.39 1.21 17.97
N ASP A 131 0.31 1.70 18.58
CA ASP A 131 -0.87 2.15 17.85
C ASP A 131 -0.54 3.20 16.78
N GLY A 132 0.36 4.14 17.09
CA GLY A 132 0.78 5.18 16.15
C GLY A 132 1.45 4.64 14.88
N ASP A 133 2.11 3.49 14.95
CA ASP A 133 2.71 2.86 13.77
C ASP A 133 1.61 2.42 12.79
N CYS A 134 0.56 1.78 13.30
CA CYS A 134 -0.60 1.35 12.49
C CYS A 134 -1.31 2.53 11.83
N LEU A 135 -1.47 3.63 12.58
CA LEU A 135 -2.15 4.85 12.12
C LEU A 135 -1.35 5.64 11.08
N THR A 136 -0.10 5.27 10.82
CA THR A 136 0.67 5.82 9.70
C THR A 136 -0.02 5.53 8.37
N CYS A 137 -0.69 4.37 8.25
CA CYS A 137 -1.38 3.95 7.03
C CYS A 137 -2.89 3.69 7.25
N HIS A 138 -3.28 3.11 8.39
CA HIS A 138 -4.64 2.61 8.64
C HIS A 138 -5.53 3.61 9.38
N VAL A 139 -5.97 4.67 8.69
CA VAL A 139 -6.80 5.71 9.33
C VAL A 139 -8.29 5.37 9.29
N LYS A 140 -8.82 4.82 8.20
CA LYS A 140 -10.24 4.44 8.10
C LYS A 140 -10.42 3.09 7.39
N PRO A 141 -9.96 1.97 7.98
CA PRO A 141 -10.34 0.66 7.47
C PRO A 141 -11.86 0.54 7.53
N ASP A 142 -12.44 -0.13 6.54
CA ASP A 142 -13.87 -0.39 6.58
C ASP A 142 -14.20 -1.48 7.60
N MET A 143 -13.21 -2.29 8.01
CA MET A 143 -13.25 -3.31 9.07
C MET A 143 -14.18 -4.49 8.78
N ASP A 144 -14.31 -4.89 7.52
CA ASP A 144 -15.06 -6.09 7.16
C ASP A 144 -14.27 -7.41 7.38
N GLY A 145 -12.98 -7.29 7.69
CA GLY A 145 -12.06 -8.41 7.94
C GLY A 145 -11.38 -8.95 6.69
N GLN A 146 -11.66 -8.37 5.52
CA GLN A 146 -10.79 -8.42 4.35
C GLN A 146 -9.78 -7.28 4.45
N PHE A 147 -8.68 -7.43 3.70
CA PHE A 147 -7.70 -6.38 3.57
C PHE A 147 -7.64 -5.94 2.12
N GLU A 148 -8.01 -4.69 1.88
CA GLU A 148 -8.01 -4.04 0.59
C GLU A 148 -7.16 -2.78 0.71
N ARG A 149 -6.03 -2.75 0.01
CA ARG A 149 -5.03 -1.67 0.08
C ARG A 149 -5.65 -0.28 -0.05
N ASP A 150 -6.52 -0.08 -1.04
CA ASP A 150 -7.16 1.19 -1.37
C ASP A 150 -8.33 1.58 -0.46
N VAL A 151 -8.83 0.64 0.35
CA VAL A 151 -9.86 0.88 1.37
C VAL A 151 -9.24 1.05 2.76
N ASP A 152 -8.26 0.22 3.12
CA ASP A 152 -7.71 0.16 4.46
C ASP A 152 -6.54 1.10 4.71
N LEU A 153 -5.73 1.41 3.68
CA LEU A 153 -4.54 2.24 3.82
C LEU A 153 -4.82 3.72 3.50
N THR A 154 -5.86 4.33 4.07
CA THR A 154 -6.36 5.66 3.66
C THR A 154 -5.62 6.87 4.22
N ALA A 155 -4.47 6.70 4.88
CA ALA A 155 -3.75 7.82 5.51
C ALA A 155 -2.90 8.64 4.54
N ILE A 156 -2.49 8.05 3.42
CA ILE A 156 -1.43 8.60 2.57
C ILE A 156 -2.05 9.35 1.38
N ARG A 157 -1.54 10.55 1.12
CA ARG A 157 -1.97 11.41 0.00
C ARG A 157 -1.12 11.11 -1.24
N ASP A 158 -1.68 11.41 -2.40
CA ASP A 158 -0.93 11.44 -3.66
C ASP A 158 0.03 12.64 -3.75
N ALA A 159 0.83 12.68 -4.82
CA ALA A 159 1.77 13.76 -5.08
C ALA A 159 1.11 15.15 -5.23
N SER A 160 -0.20 15.21 -5.52
CA SER A 160 -0.98 16.46 -5.55
C SER A 160 -1.46 16.90 -4.16
N GLY A 161 -1.24 16.08 -3.14
CA GLY A 161 -1.75 16.29 -1.79
C GLY A 161 -3.21 15.85 -1.60
N SER A 162 -3.78 15.09 -2.54
CA SER A 162 -5.17 14.61 -2.48
C SER A 162 -5.26 13.19 -1.93
N PHE A 163 -6.40 12.83 -1.33
CA PHE A 163 -6.69 11.44 -1.00
C PHE A 163 -7.31 10.77 -2.23
N SER A 164 -6.56 9.88 -2.87
CA SER A 164 -7.01 9.10 -4.01
C SER A 164 -6.75 7.60 -3.77
N PRO A 165 -7.63 6.70 -4.26
CA PRO A 165 -7.39 5.27 -4.21
C PRO A 165 -6.07 4.88 -4.88
N TYR A 166 -5.41 3.83 -4.37
CA TYR A 166 -4.17 3.35 -4.96
C TYR A 166 -4.44 2.48 -6.18
N THR A 167 -3.75 2.76 -7.27
CA THR A 167 -3.90 1.98 -8.51
C THR A 167 -3.19 0.62 -8.45
N SER A 168 -2.13 0.51 -7.65
CA SER A 168 -1.36 -0.72 -7.44
C SER A 168 -0.63 -0.74 -6.09
N ASP A 169 -0.06 -1.89 -5.70
CA ASP A 169 0.83 -1.97 -4.53
C ASP A 169 2.04 -1.04 -4.71
N THR A 170 2.55 -0.93 -5.94
CA THR A 170 3.65 -0.03 -6.29
C THR A 170 3.27 1.43 -6.08
N ASP A 171 2.10 1.87 -6.56
CA ASP A 171 1.62 3.26 -6.33
C ASP A 171 1.58 3.59 -4.83
N PHE A 172 1.12 2.66 -3.99
CA PHE A 172 1.17 2.82 -2.54
C PHE A 172 2.60 2.99 -2.01
N CYS A 173 3.55 2.14 -2.41
CA CYS A 173 4.94 2.24 -1.98
C CYS A 173 5.57 3.57 -2.40
N LEU A 174 5.35 3.97 -3.65
CA LEU A 174 5.91 5.19 -4.25
C LEU A 174 5.34 6.46 -3.64
N ARG A 175 4.17 6.42 -2.98
CA ARG A 175 3.70 7.55 -2.17
C ARG A 175 4.75 8.01 -1.15
N CYS A 176 5.51 7.10 -0.54
CA CYS A 176 6.48 7.45 0.50
C CYS A 176 7.93 7.31 0.06
N HIS A 177 8.22 6.38 -0.86
CA HIS A 177 9.55 6.10 -1.36
C HIS A 177 9.87 6.96 -2.60
N ASN A 178 9.81 8.27 -2.41
CA ASN A 178 10.14 9.27 -3.41
C ASN A 178 10.97 10.42 -2.82
N ARG A 179 11.60 11.19 -3.69
CA ARG A 179 12.66 12.12 -3.30
C ARG A 179 12.11 13.49 -2.94
N ASP A 180 11.10 13.94 -3.66
CA ASP A 180 10.69 15.34 -3.76
C ASP A 180 9.22 15.60 -3.40
N HIS A 181 8.39 14.56 -3.25
CA HIS A 181 6.97 14.72 -2.93
C HIS A 181 6.45 13.72 -1.88
N GLN A 182 7.20 13.58 -0.79
CA GLN A 182 6.77 12.75 0.33
C GLN A 182 5.57 13.38 1.06
N PRO A 183 4.59 12.57 1.51
CA PRO A 183 3.42 13.02 2.24
C PRO A 183 3.77 13.80 3.50
N ALA A 184 2.99 14.84 3.79
CA ALA A 184 3.15 15.60 5.02
C ALA A 184 3.05 14.68 6.26
N GLY A 185 4.02 14.78 7.16
CA GLY A 185 4.09 13.95 8.38
C GLY A 185 4.80 12.60 8.20
N VAL A 186 5.04 12.16 6.96
CA VAL A 186 5.81 10.96 6.65
C VAL A 186 7.09 11.39 5.94
N ARG A 187 8.21 11.43 6.68
CA ARG A 187 9.52 11.77 6.10
C ARG A 187 10.49 10.61 6.24
N ILE A 188 10.73 9.93 5.14
CA ILE A 188 11.81 8.95 5.00
C ILE A 188 13.11 9.71 4.79
N LYS A 189 14.10 9.44 5.65
CA LYS A 189 15.43 10.03 5.55
C LYS A 189 16.35 9.10 4.77
N PRO A 190 17.14 9.63 3.82
CA PRO A 190 18.18 8.83 3.20
C PRO A 190 19.25 8.45 4.23
N ARG A 191 19.93 7.33 3.95
CA ARG A 191 21.11 6.91 4.66
C ARG A 191 22.25 7.88 4.34
N PRO A 192 23.04 8.28 5.35
CA PRO A 192 24.09 9.28 5.16
C PRO A 192 25.10 8.96 4.05
N SER A 193 25.40 7.68 3.83
CA SER A 193 26.38 7.23 2.82
C SER A 193 25.89 7.34 1.38
N TYR A 194 24.57 7.45 1.15
CA TYR A 194 23.96 7.43 -0.19
C TYR A 194 23.36 8.79 -0.59
N GLY A 195 23.11 9.68 0.38
CA GLY A 195 22.58 11.01 0.09
C GLY A 195 21.22 10.97 -0.61
N LEU A 196 20.94 11.92 -1.50
CA LEU A 196 19.65 12.00 -2.19
C LEU A 196 19.40 10.89 -3.23
N ASN A 197 20.42 10.09 -3.55
CA ASN A 197 20.30 8.97 -4.46
C ASN A 197 20.08 7.65 -3.72
N ASP A 198 19.83 7.69 -2.40
CA ASP A 198 19.49 6.49 -1.66
C ASP A 198 18.22 5.87 -2.26
N PRO A 199 18.26 4.61 -2.73
CA PRO A 199 17.09 3.91 -3.24
C PRO A 199 15.87 4.00 -2.32
N LEU A 200 16.08 4.03 -1.00
CA LEU A 200 14.99 4.17 -0.03
C LEU A 200 14.13 5.43 -0.25
N VAL A 201 14.71 6.50 -0.79
CA VAL A 201 14.01 7.75 -1.10
C VAL A 201 13.99 8.08 -2.58
N ALA A 202 14.75 7.40 -3.44
CA ALA A 202 14.82 7.72 -4.87
C ALA A 202 14.25 6.63 -5.79
N ILE A 203 13.75 5.50 -5.24
CA ILE A 203 13.32 4.34 -6.04
C ILE A 203 12.23 4.67 -7.07
N GLU A 204 11.44 5.73 -6.90
CA GLU A 204 10.48 6.15 -7.92
C GLU A 204 11.16 6.53 -9.24
N ASP A 205 12.26 7.29 -9.19
CA ASP A 205 13.03 7.67 -10.37
C ASP A 205 13.52 6.42 -11.11
N ASP A 206 14.01 5.45 -10.34
CA ASP A 206 14.54 4.20 -10.84
C ASP A 206 13.48 3.28 -11.42
N TYR A 207 12.36 3.14 -10.72
CA TYR A 207 11.22 2.33 -11.13
C TYR A 207 10.56 2.88 -12.40
N THR A 208 10.51 4.21 -12.56
CA THR A 208 9.78 4.86 -13.66
C THR A 208 10.65 5.24 -14.85
N LEU A 209 11.90 5.64 -14.63
CA LEU A 209 12.76 6.20 -15.68
C LEU A 209 13.84 5.22 -16.17
N ILE A 210 14.43 4.44 -15.26
CA ILE A 210 15.72 3.77 -15.47
C ILE A 210 15.51 2.29 -15.77
N ASP A 211 15.17 1.51 -14.75
CA ASP A 211 14.93 0.08 -14.91
C ASP A 211 13.56 -0.20 -15.52
N ARG A 212 12.64 0.78 -15.40
CA ARG A 212 11.26 0.70 -15.91
C ARG A 212 10.59 -0.62 -15.56
N HIS A 213 10.79 -1.10 -14.32
CA HIS A 213 10.12 -2.30 -13.81
C HIS A 213 8.59 -2.20 -13.89
N GLY A 214 8.06 -0.98 -13.94
CA GLY A 214 6.66 -0.69 -14.27
C GLY A 214 6.27 -0.80 -15.74
N TRP A 215 7.15 -1.27 -16.64
CA TRP A 215 6.90 -1.33 -18.08
C TRP A 215 7.30 -2.71 -18.62
N VAL A 216 6.54 -3.22 -19.58
CA VAL A 216 6.79 -4.53 -20.22
C VAL A 216 8.16 -4.60 -20.91
N ASN A 217 8.73 -3.45 -21.29
CA ASN A 217 10.06 -3.33 -21.86
C ASN A 217 10.95 -2.52 -20.89
N GLY A 218 11.79 -3.21 -20.12
CA GLY A 218 12.59 -2.69 -18.99
C GLY A 218 13.77 -1.80 -19.36
N GLY A 219 13.61 -0.92 -20.36
CA GLY A 219 14.63 0.04 -20.80
C GLY A 219 15.28 -0.25 -22.15
N THR A 220 16.39 0.45 -22.45
CA THR A 220 17.07 0.46 -23.76
C THR A 220 18.55 0.01 -23.71
N GLY A 221 19.01 -0.60 -22.60
CA GLY A 221 20.36 -1.15 -22.48
C GLY A 221 20.57 -2.45 -23.30
N PRO A 222 21.75 -3.10 -23.23
CA PRO A 222 21.97 -4.46 -23.76
C PRO A 222 21.47 -5.56 -22.79
N TYR A 223 21.17 -5.17 -21.55
CA TYR A 223 20.66 -6.02 -20.46
C TYR A 223 19.18 -5.79 -20.07
N PRO A 224 18.28 -5.16 -20.87
CA PRO A 224 17.02 -4.61 -20.38
C PRO A 224 15.92 -5.69 -20.23
N GLY A 225 16.20 -6.90 -20.73
CA GLY A 225 15.23 -7.95 -20.86
C GLY A 225 14.97 -8.65 -19.53
N LEU A 226 13.79 -8.42 -18.95
CA LEU A 226 13.14 -9.48 -18.17
C LEU A 226 13.01 -10.73 -19.07
N ARG A 227 13.05 -11.93 -18.48
CA ARG A 227 12.85 -13.21 -19.17
C ARG A 227 11.53 -13.18 -19.97
N GLY A 228 11.63 -12.88 -21.26
CA GLY A 228 10.50 -12.46 -22.10
C GLY A 228 9.34 -13.45 -22.26
N LYS A 229 8.21 -12.94 -22.78
CA LYS A 229 6.94 -13.56 -23.31
C LYS A 229 6.31 -14.77 -22.59
N LYS A 230 6.90 -15.32 -21.54
CA LYS A 230 6.41 -16.51 -20.81
C LYS A 230 6.30 -16.30 -19.30
N PHE A 231 6.63 -15.11 -18.83
CA PHE A 231 6.12 -14.59 -17.57
C PHE A 231 4.75 -13.94 -17.78
N HIS A 232 3.93 -13.88 -16.74
CA HIS A 232 2.68 -13.08 -16.73
C HIS A 232 2.96 -11.55 -16.71
N TYR A 233 4.04 -11.06 -17.32
CA TYR A 233 4.40 -9.64 -17.43
C TYR A 233 3.79 -8.99 -18.68
N ALA A 234 2.53 -9.31 -19.00
CA ALA A 234 1.72 -8.34 -19.72
C ALA A 234 1.39 -7.12 -18.82
N ASP A 235 1.57 -7.29 -17.49
CA ASP A 235 1.33 -6.32 -16.43
C ASP A 235 2.65 -5.97 -15.70
N GLU A 236 2.72 -4.79 -15.09
CA GLU A 236 3.87 -4.20 -14.38
C GLU A 236 4.41 -5.09 -13.23
N VAL A 237 5.73 -5.06 -12.96
CA VAL A 237 6.35 -5.75 -11.79
C VAL A 237 6.01 -4.96 -10.52
N ALA A 238 5.36 -5.58 -9.52
CA ALA A 238 5.04 -4.88 -8.29
C ALA A 238 6.24 -4.82 -7.34
N CYS A 239 6.38 -3.75 -6.55
CA CYS A 239 7.42 -3.69 -5.50
C CYS A 239 7.32 -4.90 -4.55
N THR A 240 6.10 -5.36 -4.27
CA THR A 240 5.80 -6.49 -3.36
C THR A 240 6.19 -7.86 -3.91
N ASP A 241 6.51 -7.97 -5.21
CA ASP A 241 7.07 -9.20 -5.79
C ASP A 241 8.50 -9.46 -5.28
N CYS A 242 9.23 -8.42 -4.86
CA CYS A 242 10.63 -8.55 -4.37
C CYS A 242 10.80 -8.08 -2.92
N HIS A 243 10.01 -7.09 -2.50
CA HIS A 243 10.10 -6.46 -1.21
C HIS A 243 8.91 -6.81 -0.32
N VAL A 244 9.12 -6.75 0.99
CA VAL A 244 8.01 -6.82 1.95
C VAL A 244 7.81 -5.49 2.61
N MET A 245 6.54 -5.07 2.62
CA MET A 245 6.07 -3.87 3.31
C MET A 245 6.40 -3.88 4.81
N HIS A 246 6.47 -5.06 5.43
CA HIS A 246 6.54 -5.28 6.88
C HIS A 246 7.58 -6.32 7.28
N GLY A 247 8.72 -5.89 7.80
CA GLY A 247 9.66 -6.80 8.46
C GLY A 247 10.89 -7.07 7.62
N THR A 248 11.78 -6.10 7.63
CA THR A 248 13.06 -6.27 7.00
C THR A 248 14.09 -5.52 7.83
N ARG A 249 14.97 -6.31 8.44
CA ARG A 249 16.12 -5.80 9.17
C ARG A 249 17.24 -5.36 8.23
N ASN A 250 17.02 -5.39 6.92
CA ASN A 250 18.06 -5.14 5.95
C ASN A 250 18.15 -3.64 5.65
N PRO A 251 19.17 -2.92 6.15
CA PRO A 251 19.35 -1.49 5.90
C PRO A 251 19.67 -1.18 4.43
N LYS A 252 19.83 -2.19 3.57
CA LYS A 252 20.05 -2.09 2.12
C LYS A 252 18.92 -2.69 1.29
N LEU A 253 17.87 -3.23 1.92
CA LEU A 253 16.66 -3.80 1.34
C LEU A 253 16.61 -3.97 -0.19
N ILE A 254 17.16 -5.09 -0.64
CA ILE A 254 16.87 -5.63 -1.97
C ILE A 254 15.99 -6.87 -1.86
N LEU A 255 16.17 -7.72 -0.84
CA LEU A 255 15.39 -8.95 -0.71
C LEU A 255 15.09 -9.30 0.73
N ASP A 256 13.86 -9.72 0.96
CA ASP A 256 13.48 -10.40 2.18
C ASP A 256 13.17 -11.90 1.94
N ASP A 257 12.70 -12.28 0.74
CA ASP A 257 12.53 -13.66 0.28
C ASP A 257 12.33 -13.76 -1.25
N THR A 258 13.21 -14.49 -1.94
CA THR A 258 13.19 -14.67 -3.41
C THR A 258 11.98 -15.47 -3.91
N ARG A 259 11.22 -16.12 -3.00
CA ARG A 259 9.98 -16.81 -3.34
C ARG A 259 8.82 -15.86 -3.62
N LYS A 260 8.87 -14.59 -3.23
CA LYS A 260 7.74 -13.67 -3.40
C LYS A 260 7.40 -13.36 -4.85
N GLY A 261 8.41 -13.23 -5.71
CA GLY A 261 8.23 -13.10 -7.16
C GLY A 261 8.14 -14.46 -7.88
N SER A 262 8.29 -15.57 -7.15
CA SER A 262 8.37 -16.91 -7.75
C SER A 262 7.05 -17.42 -8.33
N ASN A 263 5.92 -16.86 -7.91
CA ASN A 263 4.61 -17.11 -8.51
C ASN A 263 4.49 -16.51 -9.93
N ARG A 264 5.30 -15.50 -10.27
CA ARG A 264 5.37 -14.89 -11.61
C ARG A 264 6.33 -15.64 -12.53
N LEU A 265 7.30 -16.36 -11.96
CA LEU A 265 8.26 -17.19 -12.67
C LEU A 265 7.56 -18.32 -13.46
N LEU A 266 8.14 -18.66 -14.61
CA LEU A 266 7.76 -19.82 -15.40
C LEU A 266 7.72 -21.10 -14.55
N LYS A 267 6.60 -21.84 -14.59
CA LYS A 267 6.47 -23.14 -13.91
C LYS A 267 7.53 -24.17 -14.34
N THR A 268 8.13 -23.96 -15.50
CA THR A 268 9.17 -24.82 -16.09
C THR A 268 10.59 -24.52 -15.58
N LEU A 269 10.78 -23.47 -14.78
CA LEU A 269 12.10 -23.20 -14.18
C LEU A 269 12.40 -24.20 -13.05
N PRO A 270 13.67 -24.58 -12.86
CA PRO A 270 14.08 -25.50 -11.79
C PRO A 270 13.64 -24.97 -10.41
N LYS A 271 12.97 -25.80 -9.61
CA LYS A 271 12.65 -25.52 -8.20
C LYS A 271 13.70 -26.20 -7.31
N PRO A 272 14.10 -25.61 -6.16
CA PRO A 272 13.50 -24.46 -5.47
C PRO A 272 14.11 -23.09 -5.82
N TYR A 273 13.27 -22.04 -5.86
CA TYR A 273 13.61 -20.66 -6.26
C TYR A 273 14.38 -19.84 -5.21
N LYS A 274 15.22 -20.49 -4.40
CA LYS A 274 16.00 -19.81 -3.38
C LYS A 274 17.30 -19.32 -4.03
N ALA A 275 17.37 -18.03 -4.39
CA ALA A 275 18.65 -17.46 -4.81
C ALA A 275 19.53 -17.19 -3.59
N ARG A 276 20.81 -17.51 -3.72
CA ARG A 276 21.83 -17.19 -2.73
C ARG A 276 22.41 -15.83 -3.06
N VAL A 277 22.68 -15.06 -2.01
CA VAL A 277 23.47 -13.83 -2.08
C VAL A 277 24.67 -14.07 -1.19
N HIS A 278 25.87 -13.99 -1.78
CA HIS A 278 27.14 -14.11 -1.06
C HIS A 278 28.06 -12.99 -1.52
N ASP A 279 28.75 -12.34 -0.59
CA ASP A 279 29.76 -11.32 -0.89
C ASP A 279 29.31 -10.24 -1.90
N GLY A 280 28.04 -9.86 -1.84
CA GLY A 280 27.45 -8.86 -2.74
C GLY A 280 27.21 -9.33 -4.19
N ASN A 281 27.42 -10.62 -4.49
CA ASN A 281 26.99 -11.24 -5.73
C ASN A 281 25.48 -11.55 -5.67
N TYR A 282 24.73 -11.02 -6.63
CA TYR A 282 23.29 -11.20 -6.80
C TYR A 282 22.93 -11.96 -8.08
N ALA A 283 23.89 -12.58 -8.77
CA ALA A 283 23.67 -13.21 -10.07
C ALA A 283 22.56 -14.26 -10.04
N GLU A 284 22.57 -15.19 -9.07
CA GLU A 284 21.51 -16.18 -8.90
C GLU A 284 20.12 -15.55 -8.75
N PHE A 285 20.05 -14.36 -8.17
CA PHE A 285 18.80 -13.63 -7.98
C PHE A 285 18.38 -12.90 -9.24
N CYS A 286 19.26 -12.07 -9.80
CA CYS A 286 18.99 -11.28 -11.00
C CYS A 286 18.55 -12.19 -12.15
N VAL A 287 19.20 -13.34 -12.30
CA VAL A 287 18.89 -14.30 -13.36
C VAL A 287 17.54 -14.99 -13.16
N LEU A 288 16.86 -14.90 -12.01
CA LEU A 288 15.48 -15.40 -11.87
C LEU A 288 14.54 -14.61 -12.78
N CYS A 289 14.75 -13.29 -12.88
CA CYS A 289 13.86 -12.37 -13.57
C CYS A 289 14.46 -11.86 -14.88
N HIS A 290 15.79 -11.67 -14.96
CA HIS A 290 16.47 -11.12 -16.12
C HIS A 290 17.05 -12.21 -17.01
N ARG A 291 17.10 -11.88 -18.31
CA ARG A 291 17.84 -12.64 -19.30
C ARG A 291 18.29 -11.70 -20.41
N MET A 292 19.61 -11.66 -20.60
CA MET A 292 20.26 -11.06 -21.76
C MET A 292 19.60 -11.50 -23.07
N GLU A 293 19.34 -10.53 -23.94
CA GLU A 293 18.84 -10.80 -25.29
C GLU A 293 19.86 -11.61 -26.09
N ASP A 294 21.15 -11.25 -25.97
CA ASP A 294 22.27 -12.00 -26.52
C ASP A 294 23.11 -12.63 -25.39
N PRO A 295 22.89 -13.91 -25.05
CA PRO A 295 23.67 -14.59 -24.03
C PRO A 295 25.12 -14.90 -24.47
N SER A 296 25.52 -14.60 -25.71
CA SER A 296 26.91 -14.84 -26.17
C SER A 296 27.90 -13.75 -25.74
N VAL A 297 27.39 -12.64 -25.18
CA VAL A 297 28.18 -11.53 -24.67
C VAL A 297 28.54 -11.79 -23.20
N GLU A 298 29.80 -11.51 -22.84
CA GLU A 298 30.34 -11.64 -21.48
C GLU A 298 30.07 -13.01 -20.85
N GLU A 299 29.55 -13.07 -19.63
CA GLU A 299 29.17 -14.30 -18.94
C GLU A 299 27.69 -14.67 -19.14
N GLY A 300 27.01 -14.07 -20.13
CA GLY A 300 25.58 -14.23 -20.38
C GLY A 300 25.11 -15.68 -20.57
N ALA A 301 25.99 -16.56 -21.03
CA ALA A 301 25.70 -17.99 -21.21
C ALA A 301 25.98 -18.84 -19.95
N TYR A 302 26.70 -18.30 -18.96
CA TYR A 302 27.15 -19.04 -17.80
C TYR A 302 26.00 -19.24 -16.81
N ASP A 303 26.00 -20.40 -16.13
CA ASP A 303 25.06 -20.67 -15.06
C ASP A 303 25.38 -19.79 -13.87
N ALA A 304 24.40 -19.01 -13.41
CA ALA A 304 24.54 -18.18 -12.22
C ALA A 304 24.65 -18.99 -10.92
N GLY A 305 24.43 -20.32 -10.96
CA GLY A 305 24.55 -21.22 -9.82
C GLY A 305 23.24 -21.91 -9.44
N ASN A 306 22.14 -21.61 -10.16
CA ASN A 306 20.81 -22.18 -9.95
C ASN A 306 20.22 -22.84 -11.22
N GLY A 307 21.07 -23.15 -12.20
CA GLY A 307 20.68 -23.73 -13.49
C GLY A 307 20.13 -22.70 -14.47
N LEU A 308 20.28 -21.40 -14.20
CA LEU A 308 19.80 -20.31 -15.03
C LEU A 308 20.95 -19.41 -15.47
N SER A 309 20.87 -18.91 -16.70
CA SER A 309 21.85 -18.00 -17.31
C SER A 309 21.17 -16.76 -17.91
N GLY A 310 21.96 -15.73 -18.21
CA GLY A 310 21.49 -14.49 -18.84
C GLY A 310 21.79 -13.22 -18.04
N VAL A 311 22.87 -13.21 -17.27
CA VAL A 311 23.43 -12.01 -16.63
C VAL A 311 24.89 -11.85 -17.05
N HIS A 312 25.38 -10.62 -17.02
CA HIS A 312 26.66 -10.22 -17.60
C HIS A 312 27.90 -10.67 -16.80
N ASP A 313 27.72 -10.86 -15.48
CA ASP A 313 28.74 -11.38 -14.56
C ASP A 313 28.07 -12.30 -13.54
N VAL A 314 28.54 -13.54 -13.42
CA VAL A 314 28.02 -14.53 -12.47
C VAL A 314 28.89 -14.71 -11.23
N THR A 315 30.06 -14.08 -11.16
CA THR A 315 31.05 -14.36 -10.10
C THR A 315 31.34 -13.18 -9.17
N SER A 316 31.26 -11.94 -9.66
CA SER A 316 31.70 -10.76 -8.89
C SER A 316 30.66 -10.20 -7.92
N ASP A 317 31.13 -9.32 -7.03
CA ASP A 317 30.27 -8.45 -6.21
C ASP A 317 29.52 -7.47 -7.11
N CYS A 318 28.24 -7.75 -7.37
CA CYS A 318 27.38 -6.89 -8.18
C CYS A 318 27.26 -5.48 -7.55
N THR A 319 27.40 -5.33 -6.23
CA THR A 319 27.24 -4.04 -5.53
C THR A 319 28.34 -3.03 -5.81
N ALA A 320 29.45 -3.45 -6.43
CA ALA A 320 30.49 -2.54 -6.88
C ALA A 320 30.01 -1.63 -8.03
N CYS A 321 29.13 -2.16 -8.88
CA CYS A 321 28.63 -1.52 -10.09
C CYS A 321 27.12 -1.26 -10.06
N HIS A 322 26.36 -2.03 -9.28
CA HIS A 322 24.91 -2.02 -9.25
C HIS A 322 24.41 -1.79 -7.84
N THR A 323 23.64 -0.74 -7.63
CA THR A 323 22.77 -0.65 -6.46
C THR A 323 21.35 -0.68 -6.99
N HIS A 324 20.55 -1.64 -6.55
CA HIS A 324 19.18 -1.78 -7.01
C HIS A 324 18.39 -0.52 -6.60
N GLY A 325 17.88 0.21 -7.59
CA GLY A 325 17.25 1.51 -7.33
C GLY A 325 18.22 2.69 -7.15
N GLU A 326 19.48 2.59 -7.60
CA GLU A 326 20.29 3.78 -7.88
C GLU A 326 20.28 4.19 -9.36
N PRO A 327 20.22 5.51 -9.62
CA PRO A 327 20.35 6.01 -10.95
C PRO A 327 21.75 5.77 -11.48
N VAL A 328 21.90 4.72 -12.30
CA VAL A 328 22.96 4.55 -13.27
C VAL A 328 24.36 4.72 -12.65
N LYS A 329 24.98 3.62 -12.26
CA LYS A 329 26.27 3.36 -12.89
C LYS A 329 25.97 2.57 -14.14
N GLY A 330 25.94 3.31 -15.25
CA GLY A 330 25.71 2.73 -16.57
C GLY A 330 26.65 1.57 -16.73
N GLY A 331 26.11 0.47 -17.25
CA GLY A 331 26.94 -0.57 -17.81
C GLY A 331 28.04 0.08 -18.64
N LEU A 332 29.27 -0.21 -18.24
CA LEU A 332 30.27 -0.56 -19.23
C LEU A 332 29.73 -1.76 -20.03
#